data_AF-A0A7C2J149-F1
#
_entry.id   AF-A0A7C2J149-F1
#
_cell.length_a   1.000
_cell.length_b   1.000
_cell.length_c   1.000
_cell.angle_alpha   90.00
_cell.angle_beta   90.00
_cell.angle_gamma   90.00
#
_symmetry.space_group_name_H-M   'P 1'
#
loop_
_entity.id
_entity.type
_entity.pdbx_description
1 polymer ?
#
loop_
_entity_poly.entity_id
_entity_poly.type
_entity_poly.pdbx_seq_one_letter_code
_entity_poly.pdbx_strand_id
1 'polypeptide(L)' 'MRAAAYRELTPEELRKKLDDALRELFSLRVKVGQQRNSGRIRELRRDVARMKTVLRAKGMRV' A
#
# COMPACT_ATOMS: atom_id res chain seq x y z
N MET A 1 -1.72 -8.38 -3.50
CA MET A 1 -1.70 -8.39 -4.99
C MET A 1 -0.34 -8.83 -5.56
N ARG A 2 -0.24 -9.23 -6.84
CA ARG A 2 1.06 -9.48 -7.50
C ARG A 2 1.78 -8.16 -7.81
N ALA A 3 3.09 -8.12 -7.60
CA ALA A 3 3.91 -6.91 -7.80
C ALA A 3 3.88 -6.36 -9.24
N ALA A 4 3.59 -7.22 -10.22
CA ALA A 4 3.50 -6.87 -11.64
C ALA A 4 2.45 -5.78 -11.91
N ALA A 5 1.27 -5.88 -11.28
CA ALA A 5 0.17 -4.92 -11.46
C ALA A 5 0.53 -3.50 -10.98
N TYR A 6 1.53 -3.35 -10.09
CA TYR A 6 2.00 -2.04 -9.66
C TYR A 6 3.02 -1.43 -10.63
N ARG A 7 3.70 -2.24 -11.45
CA ARG A 7 4.70 -1.73 -12.41
C ARG A 7 4.05 -1.08 -13.63
N GLU A 8 2.89 -1.60 -14.04
CA GLU A 8 2.10 -1.12 -15.18
C GLU A 8 1.42 0.23 -14.91
N LEU A 9 1.21 0.58 -13.64
CA LEU A 9 0.59 1.84 -13.25
C LEU A 9 1.54 3.03 -13.43
N THR A 10 0.94 4.18 -13.71
CA THR A 10 1.67 5.44 -13.75
C THR A 10 2.16 5.85 -12.35
N PRO A 11 3.23 6.65 -12.27
CA PRO A 11 3.69 7.29 -11.05
C PRO A 11 2.61 7.88 -10.13
N GLU A 12 1.68 8.61 -10.73
CA GLU A 12 0.64 9.37 -10.05
C GLU A 12 -0.45 8.45 -9.51
N GLU A 13 -0.88 7.48 -10.31
CA GLU A 13 -1.80 6.43 -9.86
C GLU A 13 -1.22 5.60 -8.73
N LEU A 14 0.09 5.33 -8.76
CA LEU A 14 0.75 4.60 -7.67
C LEU A 14 0.78 5.40 -6.37
N ARG A 15 1.03 6.71 -6.45
CA ARG A 15 0.95 7.61 -5.29
C ARG A 15 -0.46 7.66 -4.72
N LYS A 16 -1.47 7.79 -5.58
CA LYS A 16 -2.88 7.78 -5.16
C LYS A 16 -3.24 6.47 -4.44
N LYS A 17 -2.88 5.32 -5.02
CA LYS A 17 -3.08 4.01 -4.38
C LYS A 17 -2.31 3.85 -3.07
N LEU A 18 -1.11 4.42 -2.98
CA LEU A 18 -0.32 4.41 -1.76
C LEU A 18 -1.02 5.17 -0.64
N ASP A 19 -1.55 6.36 -0.93
CA ASP A 19 -2.30 7.17 0.04
C ASP A 19 -3.59 6.48 0.49
N ASP A 20 -4.33 5.87 -0.44
CA ASP A 20 -5.53 5.10 -0.12
C ASP A 20 -5.21 3.90 0.77
N ALA A 21 -4.15 3.15 0.45
CA ALA A 21 -3.68 2.03 1.27
C ALA A 21 -3.22 2.47 2.67
N LEU A 22 -2.60 3.64 2.80
CA LEU A 22 -2.21 4.20 4.09
C LEU A 22 -3.43 4.62 4.93
N ARG A 23 -4.45 5.22 4.30
CA ARG A 23 -5.73 5.56 4.95
C ARG A 23 -6.47 4.32 5.43
N GLU A 24 -6.55 3.28 4.60
CA GLU A 24 -7.14 2.00 4.98
C GLU A 24 -6.37 1.35 6.13
N LEU A 25 -5.04 1.34 6.06
CA LEU A 25 -4.18 0.82 7.13
C LEU A 25 -4.34 1.59 8.45
N PHE A 26 -4.55 2.90 8.39
CA PHE A 26 -4.84 3.72 9.57
C PHE A 26 -6.22 3.40 10.15
N SER A 27 -7.26 3.37 9.31
CA SER A 27 -8.62 3.00 9.72
C SER A 27 -8.65 1.61 10.37
N LEU A 28 -7.96 0.64 9.76
CA LEU A 28 -7.84 -0.71 10.31
C LEU A 28 -7.11 -0.71 11.64
N ARG A 29 -6.00 0.02 11.78
CA ARG A 29 -5.23 0.13 13.04
C ARG A 29 -6.05 0.72 14.18
N VAL A 30 -6.83 1.77 13.91
CA VAL A 30 -7.74 2.36 14.89
C VAL A 30 -8.85 1.37 15.30
N LYS A 31 -9.33 0.54 14.36
CA LYS A 31 -10.35 -0.49 14.61
C LYS A 31 -9.82 -1.79 15.24
N VAL A 32 -8.50 -1.95 15.44
CA VAL A 32 -7.89 -3.18 16.01
C VAL A 32 -8.41 -3.47 17.43
N GLY A 33 -8.92 -2.46 18.15
CA GLY A 33 -9.55 -2.66 19.46
C GLY A 33 -10.78 -3.58 19.45
N GLN A 34 -11.41 -3.84 18.29
CA GLN A 34 -12.60 -4.71 18.19
C GLN A 34 -12.54 -5.78 17.09
N GLN A 35 -11.67 -5.64 16.08
CA GLN A 35 -11.60 -6.56 14.93
C GLN A 35 -10.29 -7.38 14.90
N ARG A 36 -10.41 -8.70 14.77
CA ARG A 36 -9.29 -9.67 14.68
C ARG A 36 -8.66 -9.80 13.28
N ASN A 37 -8.93 -8.89 12.33
CA ASN A 37 -8.44 -9.00 10.95
C ASN A 37 -6.98 -8.51 10.78
N SER A 38 -6.06 -9.14 11.53
CA SER A 38 -4.61 -8.89 11.45
C SER A 38 -4.00 -9.30 10.12
N GLY A 39 -4.61 -10.26 9.40
CA GLY A 39 -4.18 -10.71 8.07
C GLY A 39 -4.21 -9.58 7.04
N ARG A 40 -5.29 -8.79 7.02
CA ARG A 40 -5.47 -7.66 6.10
C ARG A 40 -4.41 -6.56 6.32
N ILE A 41 -4.08 -6.29 7.59
CA ILE A 41 -3.02 -5.34 7.96
C ILE A 41 -1.67 -5.79 7.40
N ARG A 42 -1.36 -7.08 7.48
CA ARG A 42 -0.11 -7.65 6.94
C ARG A 42 -0.05 -7.54 5.42
N GLU A 43 -1.16 -7.79 4.73
CA GLU A 43 -1.26 -7.64 3.28
C GLU A 43 -1.07 -6.19 2.84
N LEU A 44 -1.81 -5.25 3.44
CA LEU A 44 -1.69 -3.82 3.16
C LEU A 44 -0.27 -3.31 3.39
N ARG A 45 0.41 -3.72 4.47
CA ARG A 45 1.82 -3.35 4.71
C ARG A 45 2.75 -3.84 3.60
N ARG A 46 2.52 -5.06 3.08
CA ARG A 46 3.31 -5.61 1.96
C ARG A 46 3.01 -4.86 0.66
N ASP A 47 1.75 -4.53 0.40
CA ASP A 47 1.35 -3.81 -0.79
C ASP A 47 1.94 -2.38 -0.79
N VAL A 48 1.88 -1.66 0.34
CA VAL A 48 2.55 -0.36 0.56
C VAL A 48 4.05 -0.44 0.30
N ALA A 49 4.73 -1.45 0.82
CA ALA A 49 6.16 -1.64 0.61
C ALA A 49 6.48 -1.84 -0.88
N ARG A 50 5.71 -2.69 -1.59
CA ARG A 50 5.88 -2.91 -3.03
C ARG A 50 5.64 -1.65 -3.86
N MET A 51 4.61 -0.87 -3.53
CA MET A 51 4.35 0.41 -4.20
C MET A 51 5.54 1.36 -4.03
N LYS A 52 6.07 1.52 -2.82
CA LYS A 52 7.27 2.33 -2.56
C LYS A 52 8.49 1.84 -3.35
N THR A 53 8.71 0.52 -3.41
CA THR A 53 9.81 -0.05 -4.21
C THR A 53 9.66 0.28 -5.69
N VAL A 54 8.45 0.18 -6.25
CA VAL A 54 8.19 0.51 -7.65
C VAL A 54 8.37 2.00 -7.93
N LEU A 55 7.88 2.88 -7.05
CA LEU A 55 8.10 4.33 -7.15
C LEU A 55 9.60 4.67 -7.17
N ARG A 56 10.37 4.03 -6.28
CA ARG A 56 11.83 4.20 -6.23
C ARG A 56 12.52 3.67 -7.50
N ALA A 57 12.06 2.53 -8.03
CA ALA A 57 12.57 1.97 -9.28
C ALA A 57 12.26 2.87 -10.49
N LYS A 58 11.15 3.63 -10.45
CA LYS A 58 10.78 4.66 -11.45
C LYS A 58 11.53 5.99 -11.25
N GLY A 59 12.51 6.06 -10.36
CA GLY A 59 13.32 7.26 -10.12
C GLY A 59 12.64 8.35 -9.29
N MET A 60 11.47 8.07 -8.71
CA MET A 60 10.83 9.02 -7.80
C MET A 60 11.34 8.88 -6.38
N ARG A 61 11.49 10.02 -5.71
CA ARG A 61 11.70 10.08 -4.27
C ARG A 61 10.38 9.75 -3.56
N VAL A 62 10.43 8.76 -2.67
CA VAL A 62 9.32 8.20 -1.87
C VAL A 62 9.60 8.28 -0.39
#